data_AF-A0A6A1V169-F1
#
_entry.id   AF-A0A6A1V169-F1
#
_cell.length_a   1.000
_cell.length_b   1.000
_cell.length_c   1.000
_cell.angle_alpha   90.00
_cell.angle_beta   90.00
_cell.angle_gamma   90.00
#
_symmetry.space_group_name_H-M   'P 1'
#
loop_
_entity.id
_entity.type
_entity.pdbx_description
1 polymer ?
#
loop_
_entity_poly.entity_id
_entity_poly.type
_entity_poly.pdbx_seq_one_letter_code
_entity_poly.pdbx_strand_id
1 'polypeptide(L)'
;MMMRDSEEHVMRYCDQLSRTNSTALVRVKSPQVYSVNGDKKEGILHPDGSFMKTWHEILLVSCVLAVFVDPFFFYLPMINDDNKCIVLDKRLEVAAICFRLITDMIYVVNIVLQFLCPCKIKDPRDIGRTRILTNPQEIRKRYLSTYFVVDVLAILPIPQVVIPITFQERKGLNSLNYRKFLKALALLQYVPRIFRHGKTNEIQQNSKIYPCESCIEFVSVYPRESCTGCLWYFFSIEREMGCWYFVCRKDDGCKLPSSFSCADHGFANYTLLLNDNCPVQTPNTTLFDFGIFLHALQSDTVSSTDFLQKIMFCFWWGLKNLSSLGQNLDTSSYFWENCFAVMISLYGLLLFLYFIGNLQMYMQLKTSKQLKILKNKKERAVIKDKKKSIQSWINRNGLDTLMEDIMFHTGQSLDEKEDINIDNPFDLLPIYLKIDIKHHLSLPLLEKVPIFQNGSQNLLKHLVCDYLKHVYYYEGSYIVKAGEPLDRMLLITEGVIWKFASSSEETVSSSWVCLEKGQFCGEELLDWGFKSTSPSPCLSNLPISPMTLKTHTKVEAFVLTADDLMGLLRQHYVTPPSHAASAALNVISER
;
A
#
# COMPACT_ATOMS: atom_id res chain seq x y z
N MET A 1 3.15 34.55 -6.59
CA MET A 1 1.71 34.59 -6.95
C MET A 1 1.39 33.49 -7.97
N MET A 2 2.14 33.35 -9.06
CA MET A 2 1.97 32.23 -10.03
C MET A 2 2.18 30.80 -9.48
N MET A 3 2.95 30.59 -8.41
CA MET A 3 3.08 29.26 -7.78
C MET A 3 1.87 28.86 -6.91
N ARG A 4 1.06 29.82 -6.45
CA ARG A 4 -0.12 29.54 -5.61
C ARG A 4 -1.32 29.13 -6.46
N ASP A 5 -1.44 29.72 -7.66
CA ASP A 5 -2.48 29.35 -8.63
C ASP A 5 -2.23 27.97 -9.27
N SER A 6 -0.96 27.53 -9.40
CA SER A 6 -0.65 26.18 -9.86
C SER A 6 -0.99 25.09 -8.83
N GLU A 7 -0.85 25.38 -7.53
CA GLU A 7 -1.25 24.45 -6.46
C GLU A 7 -2.78 24.29 -6.39
N GLU A 8 -3.56 25.36 -6.57
CA GLU A 8 -5.03 25.27 -6.64
C GLU A 8 -5.52 24.49 -7.88
N HIS A 9 -4.86 24.66 -9.03
CA HIS A 9 -5.20 23.92 -10.24
C HIS A 9 -4.89 22.42 -10.12
N VAL A 10 -3.77 22.05 -9.49
CA VAL A 10 -3.41 20.65 -9.23
C VAL A 10 -4.35 20.02 -8.19
N MET A 11 -4.75 20.77 -7.15
CA MET A 11 -5.73 20.30 -6.16
C MET A 11 -7.12 20.08 -6.78
N ARG A 12 -7.60 20.97 -7.67
CA ARG A 12 -8.87 20.76 -8.39
C ARG A 12 -8.81 19.57 -9.37
N TYR A 13 -7.67 19.34 -10.00
CA TYR A 13 -7.49 18.20 -10.91
C TYR A 13 -7.49 16.86 -10.14
N CYS A 14 -6.88 16.82 -8.95
CA CYS A 14 -6.93 15.68 -8.04
C CYS A 14 -8.34 15.43 -7.47
N ASP A 15 -9.11 16.48 -7.18
CA ASP A 15 -10.49 16.37 -6.69
C ASP A 15 -11.48 15.92 -7.79
N GLN A 16 -11.24 16.31 -9.05
CA GLN A 16 -11.98 15.80 -10.20
C GLN A 16 -11.70 14.32 -10.47
N LEU A 17 -10.44 13.88 -10.37
CA LEU A 17 -10.05 12.45 -10.47
C LEU A 17 -10.64 11.59 -9.35
N SER A 18 -10.78 12.15 -8.14
CA SER A 18 -11.45 11.51 -7.00
C SER A 18 -12.96 11.31 -7.26
N ARG A 19 -13.64 12.27 -7.90
CA ARG A 19 -15.08 12.17 -8.21
C ARG A 19 -15.41 11.29 -9.41
N THR A 20 -14.53 11.20 -10.42
CA THR A 20 -14.78 10.33 -11.59
C THR A 20 -14.55 8.85 -11.33
N ASN A 21 -13.82 8.48 -10.28
CA ASN A 21 -13.60 7.07 -9.92
C ASN A 21 -14.73 6.43 -9.10
N SER A 22 -15.79 7.17 -8.76
CA SER A 22 -16.92 6.65 -7.98
C SER A 22 -18.00 5.92 -8.78
N THR A 23 -17.85 5.72 -10.11
CA THR A 23 -18.87 5.01 -10.94
C THR A 23 -18.38 3.79 -11.71
N ALA A 24 -17.15 3.29 -11.47
CA ALA A 24 -16.70 2.02 -12.03
C ALA A 24 -16.17 1.09 -10.93
N LEU A 25 -17.08 0.60 -10.10
CA LEU A 25 -16.82 -0.44 -9.11
C LEU A 25 -16.67 -1.80 -9.81
N VAL A 26 -15.60 -1.97 -10.59
CA VAL A 26 -15.13 -3.31 -10.95
C VAL A 26 -14.54 -3.90 -9.68
N ARG A 27 -15.35 -4.73 -9.02
CA ARG A 27 -14.98 -5.57 -7.89
C ARG A 27 -13.78 -6.44 -8.29
N VAL A 28 -12.56 -5.93 -8.11
CA VAL A 28 -11.35 -6.75 -8.08
C VAL A 28 -11.44 -7.54 -6.79
N LYS A 29 -11.99 -8.75 -6.87
CA LYS A 29 -11.83 -9.78 -5.85
C LYS A 29 -10.33 -9.85 -5.56
N SER A 30 -9.97 -9.66 -4.29
CA SER A 30 -8.66 -10.06 -3.79
C SER A 30 -8.36 -11.48 -4.29
N PRO A 31 -7.14 -11.77 -4.77
CA PRO A 31 -6.81 -13.14 -5.14
C PRO A 31 -6.88 -13.96 -3.86
N GLN A 32 -7.98 -14.70 -3.68
CA GLN A 32 -8.06 -15.75 -2.69
C GLN A 32 -6.95 -16.74 -3.04
N VAL A 33 -5.92 -16.76 -2.21
CA VAL A 33 -4.87 -17.76 -2.24
C VAL A 33 -5.53 -19.07 -1.79
N TYR A 34 -6.18 -19.74 -2.73
CA TYR A 34 -6.49 -21.15 -2.59
C TYR A 34 -5.17 -21.91 -2.72
N SER A 35 -4.61 -22.31 -1.58
CA SER A 35 -3.63 -23.38 -1.55
C SER A 35 -4.36 -24.67 -1.95
N VAL A 36 -4.25 -25.05 -3.21
CA VAL A 36 -4.65 -26.40 -3.63
C VAL A 36 -3.67 -27.37 -2.98
N ASN A 37 -4.20 -28.16 -2.06
CA ASN A 37 -3.54 -29.31 -1.47
C ASN A 37 -3.10 -30.29 -2.56
N GLY A 38 -1.90 -30.86 -2.39
CA GLY A 38 -1.60 -32.19 -2.91
C GLY A 38 -0.66 -32.27 -4.09
N ASP A 39 0.52 -31.66 -4.01
CA ASP A 39 1.73 -32.30 -4.53
C ASP A 39 2.87 -32.02 -3.54
N LYS A 40 3.49 -33.08 -3.03
CA LYS A 40 4.59 -33.00 -2.08
C LYS A 40 5.67 -32.04 -2.60
N LYS A 41 6.11 -31.09 -1.75
CA LYS A 41 7.28 -30.22 -1.99
C LYS A 41 8.59 -31.02 -1.94
N GLU A 42 8.68 -32.14 -2.64
CA GLU A 42 9.82 -33.05 -2.58
C GLU A 42 10.50 -33.11 -3.94
N GLY A 43 11.35 -32.11 -4.16
CA GLY A 43 12.36 -32.09 -5.20
C GLY A 43 13.38 -31.00 -4.87
N ILE A 44 14.66 -31.35 -4.78
CA ILE A 44 15.75 -30.41 -4.46
C ILE A 44 15.76 -29.21 -5.44
N LEU A 45 15.27 -29.40 -6.67
CA LEU A 45 15.19 -28.40 -7.73
C LEU A 45 13.79 -27.77 -7.92
N HIS A 46 12.86 -27.91 -6.97
CA HIS A 46 11.55 -27.28 -7.10
C HIS A 46 11.68 -25.74 -7.10
N PRO A 47 10.98 -24.98 -7.97
CA PRO A 47 11.13 -23.53 -8.09
C PRO A 47 10.82 -22.76 -6.79
N ASP A 48 9.94 -23.30 -5.94
CA ASP A 48 9.63 -22.74 -4.61
C ASP A 48 10.42 -23.39 -3.44
N GLY A 49 11.36 -24.28 -3.76
CA GLY A 49 12.21 -24.94 -2.77
C GLY A 49 13.14 -23.96 -2.05
N SER A 50 13.58 -24.32 -0.84
CA SER A 50 14.54 -23.53 -0.06
C SER A 50 15.86 -23.35 -0.82
N PHE A 51 16.35 -24.41 -1.48
CA PHE A 51 17.56 -24.36 -2.31
C PHE A 51 17.48 -23.30 -3.40
N MET A 52 16.40 -23.28 -4.19
CA MET A 52 16.25 -22.29 -5.27
C MET A 52 16.18 -20.88 -4.71
N LYS A 53 15.52 -20.64 -3.56
CA LYS A 53 15.49 -19.31 -2.94
C LYS A 53 16.89 -18.84 -2.54
N THR A 54 17.64 -19.67 -1.81
CA THR A 54 19.03 -19.36 -1.42
C THR A 54 19.93 -19.17 -2.64
N TRP A 55 19.73 -19.97 -3.70
CA TRP A 55 20.49 -19.82 -4.94
C TRP A 55 20.23 -18.48 -5.63
N HIS A 56 18.98 -18.04 -5.72
CA HIS A 56 18.65 -16.73 -6.30
C HIS A 56 19.25 -15.58 -5.47
N GLU A 57 19.31 -15.69 -4.14
CA GLU A 57 20.00 -14.72 -3.28
C GLU A 57 21.50 -14.66 -3.54
N ILE A 58 22.17 -15.83 -3.61
CA ILE A 58 23.60 -15.91 -3.95
C ILE A 58 23.84 -15.31 -5.35
N LEU A 59 22.97 -15.62 -6.31
CA LEU A 59 23.03 -15.10 -7.66
C LEU A 59 22.90 -13.57 -7.68
N LEU A 60 21.96 -13.01 -6.93
CA LEU A 60 21.75 -11.57 -6.83
C LEU A 60 23.00 -10.89 -6.28
N VAL A 61 23.54 -11.35 -5.15
CA VAL A 61 24.76 -10.81 -4.54
C VAL A 61 25.92 -10.90 -5.53
N SER A 62 26.07 -12.04 -6.22
CA SER A 62 27.08 -12.23 -7.25
C SER A 62 26.92 -11.26 -8.43
N CYS A 63 25.69 -11.00 -8.89
CA CYS A 63 25.42 -10.04 -9.96
C CYS A 63 25.77 -8.61 -9.54
N VAL A 64 25.41 -8.21 -8.32
CA VAL A 64 25.75 -6.89 -7.77
C VAL A 64 27.28 -6.75 -7.69
N LEU A 65 27.98 -7.75 -7.17
CA LEU A 65 29.45 -7.78 -7.13
C LEU A 65 30.07 -7.67 -8.52
N ALA A 66 29.53 -8.40 -9.51
CA ALA A 66 30.04 -8.38 -10.88
C ALA A 66 29.95 -6.98 -11.51
N VAL A 67 28.82 -6.28 -11.33
CA VAL A 67 28.65 -4.90 -11.82
C VAL A 67 29.66 -3.95 -11.16
N PHE A 68 30.07 -4.17 -9.91
CA PHE A 68 31.13 -3.38 -9.25
C PHE A 68 32.54 -3.69 -9.73
N VAL A 69 32.84 -4.96 -9.99
CA VAL A 69 34.18 -5.40 -10.40
C VAL A 69 34.47 -5.04 -11.85
N ASP A 70 33.46 -5.06 -12.72
CA ASP A 70 33.64 -4.85 -14.15
C ASP A 70 34.25 -3.48 -14.54
N PRO A 71 33.89 -2.35 -13.88
CA PRO A 71 34.57 -1.07 -14.08
C PRO A 71 36.07 -1.11 -13.76
N PHE A 72 36.55 -2.04 -12.93
CA PHE A 72 37.97 -2.08 -12.55
C PHE A 72 38.90 -2.25 -13.76
N PHE A 73 38.44 -2.90 -14.83
CA PHE A 73 39.23 -3.04 -16.06
C PHE A 73 39.56 -1.70 -16.73
N PHE A 74 38.71 -0.68 -16.57
CA PHE A 74 38.96 0.66 -17.12
C PHE A 74 39.93 1.49 -16.27
N TYR A 75 40.23 1.08 -15.03
CA TYR A 75 41.27 1.68 -14.18
C TYR A 75 42.66 1.05 -14.38
N LEU A 76 42.79 0.03 -15.24
CA LEU A 76 44.06 -0.63 -15.52
C LEU A 76 45.13 0.27 -16.15
N PRO A 77 44.83 1.08 -17.19
CA PRO A 77 45.83 1.96 -17.76
C PRO A 77 46.14 3.09 -16.77
N MET A 78 47.43 3.37 -16.60
CA MET A 78 47.98 4.45 -15.79
C MET A 78 49.00 5.20 -16.63
N ILE A 79 49.20 6.48 -16.33
CA ILE A 79 50.18 7.30 -17.02
C ILE A 79 51.44 7.39 -16.16
N ASN A 80 52.59 7.10 -16.77
CA ASN A 80 53.87 7.41 -16.18
C ASN A 80 54.28 8.81 -16.66
N ASP A 81 54.19 9.79 -15.76
CA ASP A 81 54.51 11.18 -16.08
C ASP A 81 55.98 11.41 -16.44
N ASP A 82 56.90 10.64 -15.84
CA ASP A 82 58.34 10.80 -16.07
C ASP A 82 58.73 10.42 -17.50
N ASN A 83 58.11 9.37 -18.04
CA ASN A 83 58.44 8.81 -19.35
C ASN A 83 57.37 9.10 -20.41
N LYS A 84 56.29 9.81 -20.06
CA LYS A 84 55.11 10.09 -20.88
C LYS A 84 54.65 8.88 -21.70
N CYS A 85 54.38 7.80 -20.97
CA CYS A 85 53.95 6.52 -21.52
C CYS A 85 52.94 5.83 -20.60
N ILE A 86 52.27 4.78 -21.10
CA ILE A 86 51.21 4.07 -20.41
C ILE A 86 51.73 2.79 -19.80
N VAL A 87 51.41 2.60 -18.52
CA VAL A 87 51.67 1.39 -17.73
C VAL A 87 50.33 0.74 -17.39
N LEU A 88 50.28 -0.59 -17.40
CA LEU A 88 49.13 -1.33 -16.87
C LEU A 88 49.39 -1.78 -15.44
N ASP A 89 48.43 -1.54 -14.55
CA ASP A 89 48.47 -2.04 -13.18
C ASP A 89 48.23 -3.56 -13.15
N LYS A 90 49.32 -4.33 -13.13
CA LYS A 90 49.27 -5.81 -13.08
C LYS A 90 48.62 -6.34 -11.80
N ARG A 91 48.72 -5.63 -10.67
CA ARG A 91 48.12 -6.08 -9.40
C ARG A 91 46.61 -5.98 -9.49
N LEU A 92 46.11 -4.86 -10.00
CA LEU A 92 44.68 -4.66 -10.25
C LEU A 92 44.17 -5.61 -11.34
N GLU A 93 44.94 -5.85 -12.41
CA GLU A 93 44.61 -6.79 -13.48
C GLU A 93 44.35 -8.20 -12.94
N VAL A 94 45.30 -8.75 -12.18
CA VAL A 94 45.17 -10.08 -11.58
C VAL A 94 43.99 -10.14 -10.62
N ALA A 95 43.82 -9.12 -9.77
CA ALA A 95 42.70 -9.07 -8.82
C ALA A 95 41.34 -9.05 -9.55
N ALA A 96 41.17 -8.19 -10.55
CA ALA A 96 39.95 -8.05 -11.32
C ALA A 96 39.60 -9.33 -12.09
N ILE A 97 40.59 -10.01 -12.69
CA ILE A 97 40.42 -11.30 -13.36
C ILE A 97 39.96 -12.37 -12.35
N CYS A 98 40.59 -12.46 -11.18
CA CYS A 98 40.23 -13.41 -10.14
C CYS A 98 38.79 -13.21 -9.66
N PHE A 99 38.40 -11.99 -9.31
CA PHE A 99 37.02 -11.69 -8.89
C PHE A 99 36.02 -12.00 -10.00
N ARG A 100 36.35 -11.65 -11.25
CA ARG A 100 35.46 -11.93 -12.36
C ARG A 100 35.27 -13.43 -12.57
N LEU A 101 36.35 -14.22 -12.56
CA LEU A 101 36.27 -15.67 -12.70
C LEU A 101 35.30 -16.28 -11.67
N ILE A 102 35.35 -15.84 -10.42
CA ILE A 102 34.43 -16.30 -9.36
C ILE A 102 32.97 -15.97 -9.74
N THR A 103 32.67 -14.74 -10.15
CA THR A 103 31.31 -14.34 -10.52
C THR A 103 30.77 -15.02 -11.79
N ASP A 104 31.66 -15.32 -12.75
CA ASP A 104 31.30 -16.02 -13.98
C ASP A 104 31.04 -17.49 -13.72
N MET A 105 31.81 -18.15 -12.85
CA MET A 105 31.56 -19.54 -12.45
C MET A 105 30.19 -19.71 -11.79
N ILE A 106 29.82 -18.81 -10.88
CA ILE A 106 28.47 -18.80 -10.27
C ILE A 106 27.40 -18.67 -11.36
N TYR A 107 27.66 -17.86 -12.39
CA TYR A 107 26.70 -17.69 -13.49
C TYR A 107 26.61 -18.88 -14.43
N VAL A 108 27.73 -19.53 -14.73
CA VAL A 108 27.74 -20.76 -15.52
C VAL A 108 26.89 -21.82 -14.82
N VAL A 109 27.03 -21.96 -13.50
CA VAL A 109 26.16 -22.86 -12.72
C VAL A 109 24.69 -22.44 -12.84
N ASN A 110 24.38 -21.14 -12.82
CA ASN A 110 23.02 -20.66 -13.00
C ASN A 110 22.45 -20.95 -14.41
N ILE A 111 23.25 -20.85 -15.47
CA ILE A 111 22.84 -21.26 -16.83
C ILE A 111 22.50 -22.75 -16.85
N VAL A 112 23.35 -23.58 -16.23
CA VAL A 112 23.09 -25.03 -16.11
C VAL A 112 21.78 -25.28 -15.34
N LEU A 113 21.55 -24.57 -14.23
CA LEU A 113 20.30 -24.68 -13.47
C LEU A 113 19.08 -24.23 -14.27
N GLN A 114 19.17 -23.20 -15.12
CA GLN A 114 18.05 -22.78 -15.98
C GLN A 114 17.68 -23.81 -17.04
N PHE A 115 18.62 -24.68 -17.45
CA PHE A 115 18.33 -25.82 -18.32
C PHE A 115 17.70 -27.01 -17.59
N LEU A 116 17.91 -27.12 -16.27
CA LEU A 116 17.50 -28.28 -15.46
C LEU A 116 16.25 -28.04 -14.61
N CYS A 117 16.02 -26.81 -14.15
CA CYS A 117 14.97 -26.48 -13.18
C CYS A 117 13.59 -26.26 -13.84
N PRO A 118 12.51 -26.79 -13.24
CA PRO A 118 11.13 -26.50 -13.67
C PRO A 118 10.79 -25.01 -13.59
N CYS A 119 10.12 -24.47 -14.62
CA CYS A 119 9.78 -23.05 -14.73
C CYS A 119 8.28 -22.80 -14.50
N LYS A 120 7.92 -21.67 -13.88
CA LYS A 120 6.51 -21.25 -13.76
C LYS A 120 6.05 -20.49 -15.01
N ILE A 121 4.90 -20.86 -15.56
CA ILE A 121 4.27 -20.21 -16.72
C ILE A 121 2.92 -19.66 -16.29
N LYS A 122 2.62 -18.41 -16.66
CA LYS A 122 1.27 -17.85 -16.56
C LYS A 122 0.41 -18.50 -17.64
N ASP A 123 -0.66 -19.19 -17.25
CA ASP A 123 -1.52 -19.88 -18.22
C ASP A 123 -2.27 -18.84 -19.07
N PRO A 124 -2.14 -18.84 -20.41
CA PRO A 124 -2.81 -17.86 -21.27
C PRO A 124 -4.34 -17.98 -21.23
N ARG A 125 -4.88 -19.10 -20.70
CA ARG A 125 -6.32 -19.37 -20.63
C ARG A 125 -6.98 -18.98 -19.31
N ASP A 126 -6.21 -18.73 -18.25
CA ASP A 126 -6.72 -18.33 -16.93
C ASP A 126 -5.82 -17.24 -16.33
N ILE A 127 -6.34 -16.01 -16.24
CA ILE A 127 -5.66 -14.89 -15.57
C ILE A 127 -5.49 -15.24 -14.09
N GLY A 128 -4.30 -15.72 -13.72
CA GLY A 128 -3.89 -15.95 -12.33
C GLY A 128 -3.39 -17.35 -11.99
N ARG A 129 -3.58 -18.36 -12.85
CA ARG A 129 -3.05 -19.71 -12.61
C ARG A 129 -1.64 -19.84 -13.18
N THR A 130 -0.67 -20.16 -12.32
CA THR A 130 0.69 -20.50 -12.75
C THR A 130 0.82 -22.01 -12.91
N ARG A 131 1.07 -22.49 -14.13
CA ARG A 131 1.42 -23.89 -14.38
C ARG A 131 2.93 -24.09 -14.25
N ILE A 132 3.35 -25.17 -13.59
CA ILE A 132 4.77 -25.53 -13.52
C ILE A 132 5.10 -26.39 -14.75
N LEU A 133 6.05 -25.93 -15.54
CA LEU A 133 6.59 -26.66 -16.67
C LEU A 133 7.64 -27.64 -16.16
N THR A 134 7.32 -28.94 -16.21
CA THR A 134 8.22 -30.03 -15.80
C THR A 134 8.89 -30.74 -16.97
N ASN A 135 8.41 -30.54 -18.21
CA ASN A 135 8.96 -31.20 -19.40
C ASN A 135 10.34 -30.59 -19.78
N PRO A 136 11.44 -31.37 -19.72
CA PRO A 136 12.79 -30.86 -19.97
C PRO A 136 13.02 -30.35 -21.40
N GLN A 137 12.35 -30.90 -22.41
CA GLN A 137 12.52 -30.43 -23.80
C GLN A 137 11.92 -29.03 -24.00
N GLU A 138 10.76 -28.80 -23.38
CA GLU A 138 10.03 -27.54 -23.48
C GLU A 138 10.73 -26.43 -22.70
N ILE A 139 11.32 -26.76 -21.54
CA ILE A 139 12.17 -25.86 -20.75
C ILE A 139 13.38 -25.39 -21.57
N ARG A 140 14.12 -26.34 -22.16
CA ARG A 140 15.33 -26.03 -22.97
C ARG A 140 15.00 -25.15 -24.17
N LYS A 141 13.96 -25.49 -24.94
CA LYS A 141 13.56 -24.74 -26.14
C LYS A 141 13.18 -23.30 -25.79
N ARG A 142 12.45 -23.11 -24.69
CA ARG A 142 12.07 -21.78 -24.21
C ARG A 142 13.30 -20.98 -23.80
N TYR A 143 14.17 -21.55 -22.96
CA TYR A 143 15.35 -20.85 -22.48
C TYR A 143 16.32 -20.46 -23.62
N LEU A 144 16.54 -21.36 -24.58
CA LEU A 144 17.33 -21.11 -25.78
C LEU A 144 16.78 -19.94 -26.62
N SER A 145 15.46 -19.83 -26.71
CA SER A 145 14.80 -18.78 -27.51
C SER A 145 14.75 -17.42 -26.83
N THR A 146 14.75 -17.33 -25.50
CA THR A 146 14.53 -16.05 -24.79
C THR A 146 15.79 -15.45 -24.21
N TYR A 147 16.54 -16.18 -23.37
CA TYR A 147 17.57 -15.58 -22.52
C TYR A 147 18.97 -16.14 -22.73
N PHE A 148 19.11 -17.33 -23.31
CA PHE A 148 20.40 -18.00 -23.45
C PHE A 148 21.46 -17.15 -24.17
N VAL A 149 21.09 -16.47 -25.27
CA VAL A 149 22.03 -15.63 -26.03
C VAL A 149 22.57 -14.47 -25.17
N VAL A 150 21.68 -13.81 -24.40
CA VAL A 150 22.09 -12.71 -23.51
C VAL A 150 22.99 -13.23 -22.38
N ASP A 151 22.66 -14.40 -21.83
CA ASP A 151 23.42 -15.04 -20.76
C ASP A 151 24.84 -15.42 -21.22
N VAL A 152 24.98 -15.93 -22.45
CA VAL A 152 26.29 -16.23 -23.07
C VAL A 152 27.09 -14.95 -23.34
N LEU A 153 26.46 -13.92 -23.92
CA LEU A 153 27.12 -12.64 -24.20
C LEU A 153 27.62 -11.94 -22.92
N ALA A 154 26.90 -12.10 -21.81
CA ALA A 154 27.29 -11.52 -20.52
C ALA A 154 28.58 -12.16 -19.94
N ILE A 155 28.82 -13.46 -20.17
CA ILE A 155 29.98 -14.19 -19.63
C ILE A 155 31.28 -13.83 -20.35
N LEU A 156 31.22 -13.41 -21.62
CA LEU A 156 32.43 -13.29 -22.44
C LEU A 156 33.52 -12.42 -21.76
N PRO A 157 34.81 -12.80 -21.82
CA PRO A 157 35.89 -12.07 -21.18
C PRO A 157 36.39 -10.87 -22.01
N ILE A 158 35.49 -10.13 -22.69
CA ILE A 158 35.93 -9.13 -23.69
C ILE A 158 36.78 -8.01 -23.08
N PRO A 159 36.45 -7.36 -21.94
CA PRO A 159 37.23 -6.23 -21.45
C PRO A 159 38.58 -6.71 -20.90
N GLN A 160 38.64 -7.92 -20.33
CA GLN A 160 39.86 -8.55 -19.81
C GLN A 160 40.89 -8.81 -20.90
N VAL A 161 40.42 -9.17 -22.10
CA VAL A 161 41.29 -9.46 -23.23
C VAL A 161 41.57 -8.18 -24.02
N VAL A 162 40.53 -7.39 -24.28
CA VAL A 162 40.62 -6.22 -25.16
C VAL A 162 41.41 -5.08 -24.51
N ILE A 163 41.16 -4.74 -23.25
CA ILE A 163 41.78 -3.56 -22.64
C ILE A 163 43.31 -3.73 -22.59
N PRO A 164 43.88 -4.82 -22.04
CA PRO A 164 45.32 -5.04 -22.10
C PRO A 164 45.87 -5.05 -23.53
N ILE A 165 45.19 -5.69 -24.50
CA ILE A 165 45.64 -5.73 -25.91
C ILE A 165 45.61 -4.35 -26.57
N THR A 166 44.68 -3.46 -26.19
CA THR A 166 44.62 -2.11 -26.77
C THR A 166 45.74 -1.19 -26.29
N PHE A 167 46.31 -1.47 -25.11
CA PHE A 167 47.37 -0.67 -24.48
C PHE A 167 48.75 -1.36 -24.47
N GLN A 168 48.82 -2.68 -24.68
CA GLN A 168 50.06 -3.45 -24.90
C GLN A 168 50.27 -3.75 -26.38
N GLU A 169 51.52 -3.57 -26.82
CA GLU A 169 51.92 -3.76 -28.20
C GLU A 169 51.77 -5.23 -28.65
N ARG A 170 51.03 -5.45 -29.74
CA ARG A 170 51.30 -6.57 -30.67
C ARG A 170 51.44 -5.98 -32.07
N LYS A 171 52.55 -6.32 -32.74
CA LYS A 171 53.03 -5.87 -34.06
C LYS A 171 52.09 -6.12 -35.27
N GLY A 172 50.78 -6.34 -35.07
CA GLY A 172 49.79 -6.60 -36.12
C GLY A 172 48.47 -5.82 -36.00
N LEU A 173 48.24 -5.04 -34.93
CA LEU A 173 47.04 -4.20 -34.78
C LEU A 173 47.32 -2.75 -35.24
N ASN A 174 47.60 -2.57 -36.53
CA ASN A 174 48.12 -1.30 -37.06
C ASN A 174 47.06 -0.22 -37.34
N SER A 175 45.77 -0.50 -37.16
CA SER A 175 44.70 0.45 -37.49
C SER A 175 44.05 1.06 -36.24
N LEU A 176 44.07 2.40 -36.17
CA LEU A 176 43.34 3.21 -35.20
C LEU A 176 41.85 2.86 -35.16
N ASN A 177 41.25 2.51 -36.30
CA ASN A 177 39.85 2.12 -36.41
C ASN A 177 39.57 0.78 -35.74
N TYR A 178 40.51 -0.18 -35.82
CA TYR A 178 40.36 -1.47 -35.16
C TYR A 178 40.39 -1.34 -33.63
N ARG A 179 41.24 -0.45 -33.09
CA ARG A 179 41.27 -0.18 -31.64
C ARG A 179 40.00 0.51 -31.15
N LYS A 180 39.48 1.48 -31.91
CA LYS A 180 38.17 2.10 -31.62
C LYS A 180 37.05 1.05 -31.60
N PHE A 181 37.05 0.12 -32.55
CA PHE A 181 36.09 -0.97 -32.61
C PHE A 181 36.19 -1.90 -31.38
N LEU A 182 37.41 -2.32 -31.03
CA LEU A 182 37.62 -3.17 -29.85
C LEU A 182 37.15 -2.49 -28.55
N LYS A 183 37.45 -1.19 -28.39
CA LYS A 183 36.99 -0.41 -27.23
C LYS A 183 35.47 -0.28 -27.18
N ALA A 184 34.83 -0.01 -28.33
CA ALA A 184 33.37 0.00 -28.44
C ALA A 184 32.78 -1.37 -28.07
N LEU A 185 33.43 -2.46 -28.46
CA LEU A 185 33.01 -3.82 -28.09
C LEU A 185 33.11 -4.05 -26.56
N ALA A 186 34.18 -3.57 -25.91
CA ALA A 186 34.34 -3.65 -24.46
C ALA A 186 33.24 -2.88 -23.71
N LEU A 187 32.86 -1.68 -24.21
CA LEU A 187 31.75 -0.89 -23.65
C LEU A 187 30.39 -1.53 -23.90
N LEU A 188 30.14 -2.01 -25.12
CA LEU A 188 28.87 -2.64 -25.52
C LEU A 188 28.60 -3.91 -24.70
N GLN A 189 29.65 -4.62 -24.29
CA GLN A 189 29.49 -5.83 -23.49
C GLN A 189 28.96 -5.58 -22.07
N TYR A 190 29.02 -4.35 -21.58
CA TYR A 190 28.44 -4.00 -20.29
C TYR A 190 26.90 -4.07 -20.31
N VAL A 191 26.28 -3.89 -21.49
CA VAL A 191 24.80 -3.90 -21.66
C VAL A 191 24.16 -5.26 -21.31
N PRO A 192 24.61 -6.41 -21.87
CA PRO A 192 24.13 -7.73 -21.44
C PRO A 192 24.26 -7.98 -19.93
N ARG A 193 25.29 -7.43 -19.29
CA ARG A 193 25.56 -7.64 -17.85
C ARG A 193 24.62 -6.83 -16.96
N ILE A 194 24.26 -5.61 -17.36
CA ILE A 194 23.20 -4.85 -16.69
C ILE A 194 21.85 -5.58 -16.84
N PHE A 195 21.56 -6.10 -18.03
CA PHE A 195 20.30 -6.83 -18.27
C PHE A 195 20.16 -8.08 -17.39
N ARG A 196 21.28 -8.78 -17.13
CA ARG A 196 21.35 -9.90 -16.17
C ARG A 196 20.92 -9.50 -14.75
N HIS A 197 21.30 -8.31 -14.28
CA HIS A 197 20.86 -7.80 -12.97
C HIS A 197 19.34 -7.56 -12.95
N GLY A 198 18.80 -6.91 -13.99
CA GLY A 198 17.36 -6.64 -14.13
C GLY A 198 16.49 -7.91 -14.08
N LYS A 199 16.91 -8.97 -14.78
CA LYS A 199 16.24 -10.28 -14.78
C LYS A 199 16.13 -10.90 -13.38
N THR A 200 17.16 -10.73 -12.55
CA THR A 200 17.20 -11.32 -11.20
C THR A 200 16.28 -10.57 -10.24
N ASN A 201 16.11 -9.25 -10.42
CA ASN A 201 15.22 -8.43 -9.61
C ASN A 201 13.73 -8.71 -9.86
N GLU A 202 13.33 -9.00 -11.12
CA GLU A 202 11.95 -9.42 -11.44
C GLU A 202 11.55 -10.71 -10.74
N ILE A 203 12.51 -11.63 -10.55
CA ILE A 203 12.28 -12.92 -9.86
C ILE A 203 12.02 -12.70 -8.36
N GLN A 204 12.50 -11.58 -7.78
CA GLN A 204 12.51 -11.34 -6.34
C GLN A 204 11.42 -10.37 -5.84
N GLN A 205 10.67 -9.70 -6.73
CA GLN A 205 9.50 -8.86 -6.35
C GLN A 205 8.40 -9.62 -5.59
N ASN A 206 8.49 -10.96 -5.52
CA ASN A 206 7.60 -11.82 -4.75
C ASN A 206 8.17 -12.28 -3.39
N SER A 207 9.39 -11.87 -3.01
CA SER A 207 10.01 -12.27 -1.74
C SER A 207 10.11 -11.09 -0.77
N LYS A 208 9.67 -11.31 0.48
CA LYS A 208 9.64 -10.34 1.59
C LYS A 208 11.04 -10.07 2.20
N ILE A 209 12.09 -9.93 1.39
CA ILE A 209 13.48 -9.96 1.91
C ILE A 209 14.16 -8.59 1.94
N TYR A 210 13.61 -7.57 1.29
CA TYR A 210 14.13 -6.20 1.43
C TYR A 210 13.45 -5.47 2.59
N PRO A 211 14.19 -5.08 3.66
CA PRO A 211 13.60 -4.41 4.82
C PRO A 211 13.10 -2.99 4.50
N CYS A 212 13.62 -2.38 3.44
CA CYS A 212 13.30 -1.02 3.00
C CYS A 212 13.33 -0.93 1.48
N GLU A 213 12.23 -0.48 0.88
CA GLU A 213 12.11 -0.16 -0.55
C GLU A 213 13.20 0.85 -0.98
N SER A 214 13.57 1.77 -0.08
CA SER A 214 14.67 2.73 -0.26
C SER A 214 16.06 2.10 -0.40
N CYS A 215 16.33 0.95 0.24
CA CYS A 215 17.65 0.29 0.12
C CYS A 215 17.87 -0.33 -1.28
N ILE A 216 16.79 -0.76 -1.94
CA ILE A 216 16.84 -1.30 -3.31
C ILE A 216 17.25 -0.20 -4.29
N GLU A 217 16.78 1.04 -4.07
CA GLU A 217 17.15 2.18 -4.90
C GLU A 217 18.62 2.57 -4.73
N PHE A 218 19.11 2.68 -3.49
CA PHE A 218 20.52 2.99 -3.23
C PHE A 218 21.48 1.93 -3.79
N VAL A 219 21.16 0.63 -3.65
CA VAL A 219 21.95 -0.47 -4.22
C VAL A 219 21.94 -0.42 -5.76
N SER A 220 20.87 0.09 -6.36
CA SER A 220 20.79 0.26 -7.82
C SER A 220 21.52 1.50 -8.32
N VAL A 221 21.59 2.58 -7.52
CA VAL A 221 22.16 3.88 -7.91
C VAL A 221 23.70 3.88 -7.86
N TYR A 222 24.29 3.33 -6.79
CA TYR A 222 25.74 3.37 -6.55
C TYR A 222 26.61 2.76 -7.68
N PRO A 223 26.24 1.61 -8.31
CA PRO A 223 26.98 1.10 -9.48
C PRO A 223 27.01 2.08 -10.66
N ARG A 224 25.96 2.88 -10.86
CA ARG A 224 25.79 3.77 -12.02
C ARG A 224 26.66 5.02 -11.88
N GLU A 225 26.82 5.49 -10.65
CA GLU A 225 27.74 6.58 -10.30
C GLU A 225 29.19 6.17 -10.44
N SER A 226 29.54 4.99 -9.93
CA SER A 226 30.89 4.43 -10.06
C SER A 226 31.26 4.19 -11.54
N CYS A 227 30.34 3.68 -12.37
CA CYS A 227 30.56 3.50 -13.81
C CYS A 227 30.86 4.82 -14.53
N THR A 228 30.12 5.89 -14.22
CA THR A 228 30.28 7.18 -14.88
C THR A 228 31.64 7.81 -14.55
N GLY A 229 32.05 7.75 -13.29
CA GLY A 229 33.39 8.17 -12.87
C GLY A 229 34.50 7.34 -13.52
N CYS A 230 34.26 6.04 -13.68
CA CYS A 230 35.22 5.13 -14.30
C CYS A 230 35.42 5.39 -15.80
N LEU A 231 34.33 5.66 -16.54
CA LEU A 231 34.40 6.09 -17.95
C LEU A 231 35.14 7.43 -18.07
N TRP A 232 34.90 8.35 -17.15
CA TRP A 232 35.61 9.63 -17.11
C TRP A 232 37.12 9.44 -16.90
N TYR A 233 37.54 8.56 -15.98
CA TYR A 233 38.96 8.20 -15.80
C TYR A 233 39.57 7.64 -17.09
N PHE A 234 38.91 6.66 -17.69
CA PHE A 234 39.37 6.02 -18.91
C PHE A 234 39.50 7.01 -20.08
N PHE A 235 38.49 7.85 -20.29
CA PHE A 235 38.50 8.88 -21.33
C PHE A 235 39.52 9.99 -21.05
N SER A 236 39.90 10.24 -19.79
CA SER A 236 40.97 11.18 -19.47
C SER A 236 42.32 10.69 -20.03
N ILE A 237 42.63 9.40 -19.84
CA ILE A 237 43.83 8.78 -20.42
C ILE A 237 43.77 8.80 -21.96
N GLU A 238 42.59 8.54 -22.53
CA GLU A 238 42.42 8.64 -23.98
C GLU A 238 42.61 10.06 -24.51
N ARG A 239 42.18 11.07 -23.74
CA ARG A 239 42.33 12.47 -24.12
C ARG A 239 43.79 12.88 -24.10
N GLU A 240 44.56 12.45 -23.10
CA GLU A 240 46.01 12.69 -23.05
C GLU A 240 46.75 11.98 -24.19
N MET A 241 46.44 10.71 -24.45
CA MET A 241 46.95 10.02 -25.66
C MET A 241 46.60 10.76 -26.95
N GLY A 242 45.38 11.30 -27.03
CA GLY A 242 44.93 12.10 -28.18
C GLY A 242 45.81 13.33 -28.39
N CYS A 243 46.22 14.00 -27.32
CA CYS A 243 47.19 15.10 -27.38
C CYS A 243 48.55 14.61 -27.89
N TRP A 244 49.08 13.51 -27.33
CA TRP A 244 50.37 12.96 -27.77
C TRP A 244 50.37 12.58 -29.26
N TYR A 245 49.30 11.94 -29.75
CA TYR A 245 49.15 11.65 -31.18
C TYR A 245 49.06 12.92 -32.04
N PHE A 246 48.40 13.98 -31.55
CA PHE A 246 48.28 15.24 -32.28
C PHE A 246 49.63 15.92 -32.46
N VAL A 247 50.46 15.94 -31.41
CA VAL A 247 51.81 16.52 -31.44
C VAL A 247 52.73 15.67 -32.32
N CYS A 248 52.76 14.35 -32.12
CA CYS A 248 53.60 13.45 -32.93
C CYS A 248 53.21 13.40 -34.41
N ARG A 249 51.99 13.79 -34.79
CA ARG A 249 51.60 13.91 -36.20
C ARG A 249 52.10 15.20 -36.86
N LYS A 250 52.38 16.25 -36.07
CA LYS A 250 52.88 17.54 -36.56
C LYS A 250 54.40 17.58 -36.65
N ASP A 251 55.10 16.76 -35.90
CA ASP A 251 56.56 16.72 -35.86
C ASP A 251 57.11 15.58 -36.73
N ASP A 252 57.93 15.93 -37.74
CA ASP A 252 58.53 14.96 -38.68
C ASP A 252 59.54 14.01 -37.99
N GLY A 253 59.99 14.34 -36.78
CA GLY A 253 60.90 13.53 -35.97
C GLY A 253 60.24 12.39 -35.19
N CYS A 254 58.92 12.43 -34.97
CA CYS A 254 58.21 11.38 -34.24
C CYS A 254 57.77 10.28 -35.22
N LYS A 255 58.45 9.13 -35.22
CA LYS A 255 57.93 7.93 -35.89
C LYS A 255 56.64 7.51 -35.20
N LEU A 256 55.49 7.84 -35.81
CA LEU A 256 54.16 7.66 -35.24
C LEU A 256 54.04 6.28 -34.56
N PRO A 257 54.18 6.21 -33.22
CA PRO A 257 54.29 4.94 -32.55
C PRO A 257 52.93 4.26 -32.58
N SER A 258 52.95 2.93 -32.69
CA SER A 258 51.71 2.16 -32.72
C SER A 258 51.00 2.28 -31.36
N SER A 259 51.71 2.39 -30.25
CA SER A 259 51.17 2.68 -28.91
C SER A 259 52.20 3.38 -28.04
N PHE A 260 51.77 4.24 -27.13
CA PHE A 260 52.63 4.89 -26.13
C PHE A 260 52.90 3.97 -24.93
N SER A 261 53.27 2.70 -25.14
CA SER A 261 53.49 1.75 -24.04
C SER A 261 54.88 1.91 -23.44
N CYS A 262 55.00 1.92 -22.11
CA CYS A 262 56.31 1.98 -21.44
C CYS A 262 57.16 0.71 -21.62
N ALA A 263 56.62 -0.35 -22.23
CA ALA A 263 57.36 -1.56 -22.54
C ALA A 263 58.34 -1.37 -23.73
N ASP A 264 58.15 -0.33 -24.53
CA ASP A 264 59.01 -0.03 -25.68
C ASP A 264 60.13 0.93 -25.27
N HIS A 265 61.37 0.46 -25.39
CA HIS A 265 62.57 1.19 -24.97
C HIS A 265 62.91 2.45 -25.80
N GLY A 266 62.03 2.91 -26.71
CA GLY A 266 62.27 4.02 -27.63
C GLY A 266 61.73 5.38 -27.20
N PHE A 267 61.02 5.48 -26.07
CA PHE A 267 60.22 6.67 -25.72
C PHE A 267 60.94 7.80 -24.98
N ALA A 268 62.12 7.53 -24.40
CA ALA A 268 62.86 8.52 -23.60
C ALA A 268 63.26 9.80 -24.38
N ASN A 269 63.27 9.77 -25.72
CA ASN A 269 63.63 10.92 -26.55
C ASN A 269 62.48 11.92 -26.79
N TYR A 270 61.23 11.57 -26.52
CA TYR A 270 60.06 12.41 -26.86
C TYR A 270 59.37 13.07 -25.66
N THR A 271 59.81 12.76 -24.43
CA THR A 271 59.21 13.26 -23.18
C THR A 271 59.15 14.79 -23.13
N LEU A 272 60.23 15.46 -23.49
CA LEU A 272 60.33 16.93 -23.44
C LEU A 272 59.36 17.57 -24.45
N LEU A 273 59.30 17.04 -25.67
CA LEU A 273 58.39 17.50 -26.72
C LEU A 273 56.91 17.35 -26.32
N LEU A 274 56.56 16.26 -25.64
CA LEU A 274 55.20 16.02 -25.16
C LEU A 274 54.86 16.93 -23.97
N ASN A 275 55.79 17.16 -23.04
CA ASN A 275 55.59 18.07 -21.91
C ASN A 275 55.34 19.51 -22.36
N ASP A 276 56.08 19.98 -23.36
CA ASP A 276 55.97 21.36 -23.84
C ASP A 276 54.67 21.62 -24.62
N ASN A 277 54.22 20.62 -25.39
CA ASN A 277 53.05 20.77 -26.27
C ASN A 277 51.74 20.24 -25.69
N CYS A 278 51.80 19.41 -24.64
CA CYS A 278 50.63 18.90 -23.90
C CYS A 278 50.74 19.23 -22.40
N PRO A 279 50.75 20.52 -22.00
CA PRO A 279 50.91 20.88 -20.59
C PRO A 279 49.61 20.63 -19.80
N VAL A 280 49.68 19.72 -18.83
CA VAL A 280 48.56 19.38 -17.94
C VAL A 280 48.51 20.29 -16.70
N GLN A 281 49.67 20.58 -16.10
CA GLN A 281 49.77 21.37 -14.86
C GLN A 281 49.52 22.87 -15.10
N THR A 282 50.00 23.40 -16.23
CA THR A 282 49.78 24.78 -16.69
C THR A 282 49.00 24.75 -18.00
N PRO A 283 47.67 24.51 -17.94
CA PRO A 283 46.87 24.27 -19.12
C PRO A 283 46.89 25.49 -20.06
N ASN A 284 47.26 25.25 -21.32
CA ASN A 284 47.18 26.26 -22.36
C ASN A 284 46.16 25.82 -23.41
N THR A 285 44.95 26.41 -23.33
CA THR A 285 43.82 26.08 -24.22
C THR A 285 44.09 26.39 -25.68
N THR A 286 45.11 27.20 -26.00
CA THR A 286 45.53 27.48 -27.38
C THR A 286 46.32 26.34 -28.01
N LEU A 287 47.00 25.50 -27.21
CA LEU A 287 47.77 24.35 -27.68
C LEU A 287 46.90 23.09 -27.77
N PHE A 288 46.25 22.74 -26.65
CA PHE A 288 45.31 21.63 -26.57
C PHE A 288 44.38 21.82 -25.37
N ASP A 289 43.07 21.74 -25.63
CA ASP A 289 42.06 21.85 -24.58
C ASP A 289 41.62 20.47 -24.09
N PHE A 290 41.86 20.20 -22.81
CA PHE A 290 41.49 18.94 -22.15
C PHE A 290 40.05 18.93 -21.61
N GLY A 291 39.40 20.10 -21.50
CA GLY A 291 38.02 20.23 -21.05
C GLY A 291 37.73 19.53 -19.71
N ILE A 292 36.63 18.77 -19.64
CA ILE A 292 36.18 18.08 -18.43
C ILE A 292 37.18 17.04 -17.89
N PHE A 293 38.15 16.62 -18.69
CA PHE A 293 39.16 15.62 -18.30
C PHE A 293 40.37 16.25 -17.60
N LEU A 294 40.55 17.57 -17.70
CA LEU A 294 41.70 18.27 -17.14
C LEU A 294 41.88 18.00 -15.64
N HIS A 295 40.78 18.01 -14.88
CA HIS A 295 40.80 17.82 -13.44
C HIS A 295 41.29 16.42 -13.03
N ALA A 296 41.08 15.38 -13.86
CA ALA A 296 41.61 14.04 -13.59
C ALA A 296 43.12 13.97 -13.78
N LEU A 297 43.61 14.68 -14.81
CA LEU A 297 45.02 14.71 -15.18
C LEU A 297 45.84 15.55 -14.19
N GLN A 298 45.26 16.62 -13.64
CA GLN A 298 45.91 17.49 -12.65
C GLN A 298 45.97 16.91 -11.24
N SER A 299 45.08 15.98 -10.90
CA SER A 299 44.98 15.44 -9.54
C SER A 299 45.95 14.30 -9.25
N ASP A 300 46.91 14.03 -10.16
CA ASP A 300 47.86 12.91 -10.18
C ASP A 300 47.21 11.51 -10.01
N THR A 301 45.88 11.45 -10.09
CA THR A 301 45.10 10.24 -9.81
C THR A 301 45.26 9.23 -10.93
N VAL A 302 45.54 9.71 -12.15
CA VAL A 302 45.84 8.89 -13.33
C VAL A 302 47.22 8.22 -13.23
N SER A 303 48.14 8.83 -12.48
CA SER A 303 49.53 8.37 -12.32
C SER A 303 49.79 7.58 -11.03
N SER A 304 48.93 7.76 -10.01
CA SER A 304 49.01 7.03 -8.73
C SER A 304 48.86 5.51 -8.89
N THR A 305 49.40 4.73 -7.95
CA THR A 305 49.11 3.28 -7.81
C THR A 305 48.04 2.97 -6.76
N ASP A 306 47.58 3.98 -6.02
CA ASP A 306 46.64 3.81 -4.90
C ASP A 306 45.20 3.64 -5.39
N PHE A 307 44.80 2.38 -5.57
CA PHE A 307 43.50 2.01 -6.12
C PHE A 307 42.30 2.60 -5.37
N LEU A 308 42.33 2.63 -4.04
CA LEU A 308 41.22 3.15 -3.24
C LEU A 308 41.01 4.65 -3.47
N GLN A 309 42.11 5.41 -3.55
CA GLN A 309 42.06 6.85 -3.82
C GLN A 309 41.47 7.11 -5.21
N LYS A 310 41.91 6.34 -6.23
CA LYS A 310 41.35 6.42 -7.59
C LYS A 310 39.86 6.22 -7.63
N ILE A 311 39.37 5.13 -7.03
CA ILE A 311 37.94 4.80 -7.02
C ILE A 311 37.15 5.89 -6.31
N MET A 312 37.57 6.32 -5.13
CA MET A 312 36.80 7.29 -4.35
C MET A 312 36.75 8.66 -5.04
N PHE A 313 37.86 9.07 -5.66
CA PHE A 313 37.92 10.32 -6.42
C PHE A 313 37.02 10.29 -7.66
N CYS A 314 37.08 9.21 -8.43
CA CYS A 314 36.25 9.06 -9.63
C CYS A 314 34.77 8.86 -9.28
N PHE A 315 34.48 8.11 -8.21
CA PHE A 315 33.13 7.96 -7.67
C PHE A 315 32.55 9.32 -7.26
N TRP A 316 33.31 10.15 -6.55
CA TRP A 316 32.89 11.49 -6.18
C TRP A 316 32.57 12.36 -7.39
N TRP A 317 33.42 12.33 -8.43
CA TRP A 317 33.15 13.05 -9.68
C TRP A 317 31.86 12.56 -10.37
N GLY A 318 31.65 11.23 -10.43
CA GLY A 318 30.43 10.63 -11.00
C GLY A 318 29.17 11.01 -10.22
N LEU A 319 29.21 10.92 -8.89
CA LEU A 319 28.11 11.29 -7.99
C LEU A 319 27.75 12.78 -8.14
N LYS A 320 28.75 13.65 -8.13
CA LYS A 320 28.57 15.11 -8.30
C LYS A 320 27.80 15.42 -9.59
N ASN A 321 28.16 14.79 -10.70
CA ASN A 321 27.51 15.05 -11.99
C ASN A 321 26.18 14.32 -12.17
N LEU A 322 25.96 13.13 -11.62
CA LEU A 322 24.67 12.45 -11.78
C LEU A 322 23.59 12.95 -10.84
N SER A 323 23.98 13.52 -9.69
CA SER A 323 23.03 14.11 -8.73
C SER A 323 22.27 15.33 -9.29
N SER A 324 22.70 15.89 -10.44
CA SER A 324 22.19 17.11 -11.07
C SER A 324 22.29 18.39 -10.22
N LEU A 325 22.55 18.28 -8.92
CA LEU A 325 22.68 19.40 -7.98
C LEU A 325 24.10 19.99 -7.95
N GLY A 326 25.10 19.23 -8.40
CA GLY A 326 26.52 19.63 -8.40
C GLY A 326 27.17 19.70 -9.79
N GLN A 327 26.39 19.64 -10.89
CA GLN A 327 26.92 19.64 -12.25
C GLN A 327 27.56 20.98 -12.61
N ASN A 328 28.89 20.99 -12.77
CA ASN A 328 29.66 22.12 -13.29
C ASN A 328 30.58 21.58 -14.40
N LEU A 329 29.98 21.14 -15.52
CA LEU A 329 30.71 20.58 -16.65
C LEU A 329 31.09 21.69 -17.62
N ASP A 330 32.37 22.06 -17.63
CA ASP A 330 32.95 22.99 -18.60
C ASP A 330 33.63 22.18 -19.72
N THR A 331 32.97 22.12 -20.88
CA THR A 331 33.40 21.28 -22.01
C THR A 331 34.26 22.03 -23.02
N SER A 332 35.22 21.34 -23.65
CA SER A 332 35.95 21.86 -24.80
C SER A 332 35.13 21.83 -26.10
N SER A 333 35.73 22.30 -27.21
CA SER A 333 35.14 22.15 -28.56
C SER A 333 35.14 20.70 -29.10
N TYR A 334 35.63 19.73 -28.33
CA TYR A 334 35.72 18.34 -28.76
C TYR A 334 34.37 17.64 -28.81
N PHE A 335 34.02 17.12 -30.00
CA PHE A 335 32.70 16.52 -30.27
C PHE A 335 32.30 15.38 -29.30
N TRP A 336 33.21 14.42 -29.05
CA TRP A 336 32.88 13.26 -28.22
C TRP A 336 32.74 13.61 -26.73
N GLU A 337 33.46 14.62 -26.26
CA GLU A 337 33.31 15.15 -24.91
C GLU A 337 31.93 15.81 -24.74
N ASN A 338 31.53 16.65 -25.70
CA ASN A 338 30.21 17.27 -25.69
C ASN A 338 29.08 16.22 -25.70
N CYS A 339 29.22 15.17 -26.52
CA CYS A 339 28.28 14.05 -26.53
C CYS A 339 28.23 13.34 -25.16
N PHE A 340 29.37 13.11 -24.52
CA PHE A 340 29.44 12.46 -23.21
C PHE A 340 28.80 13.32 -22.10
N ALA A 341 29.08 14.63 -22.10
CA ALA A 341 28.49 15.58 -21.17
C ALA A 341 26.96 15.65 -21.30
N VAL A 342 26.43 15.76 -22.53
CA VAL A 342 24.98 15.73 -22.78
C VAL A 342 24.34 14.44 -22.27
N MET A 343 24.97 13.29 -22.50
CA MET A 343 24.46 12.00 -22.01
C MET A 343 24.43 11.93 -20.49
N ILE A 344 25.47 12.41 -19.80
CA ILE A 344 25.50 12.47 -18.33
C ILE A 344 24.41 13.39 -17.80
N SER A 345 24.24 14.59 -18.39
CA SER A 345 23.23 15.55 -17.96
C SER A 345 21.80 15.02 -18.13
N LEU A 346 21.47 14.43 -19.29
CA LEU A 346 20.16 13.83 -19.53
C LEU A 346 19.89 12.66 -18.58
N TYR A 347 20.88 11.79 -18.39
CA TYR A 347 20.75 10.63 -17.54
C TYR A 347 20.61 11.03 -16.05
N GLY A 348 21.39 12.01 -15.59
CA GLY A 348 21.28 12.58 -14.25
C GLY A 348 19.90 13.20 -13.98
N LEU A 349 19.36 13.94 -14.95
CA LEU A 349 18.02 14.53 -14.83
C LEU A 349 16.93 13.46 -14.69
N LEU A 350 16.97 12.41 -15.53
CA LEU A 350 16.02 11.31 -15.45
C LEU A 350 16.10 10.55 -14.13
N LEU A 351 17.32 10.29 -13.63
CA LEU A 351 17.53 9.67 -12.33
C LEU A 351 16.97 10.53 -11.19
N PHE A 352 17.19 11.83 -11.23
CA PHE A 352 16.70 12.76 -10.21
C PHE A 352 15.16 12.81 -10.19
N LEU A 353 14.52 12.90 -11.36
CA LEU A 353 13.06 12.84 -11.49
C LEU A 353 12.49 11.50 -10.99
N TYR A 354 13.13 10.39 -11.33
CA TYR A 354 12.76 9.07 -10.84
C TYR A 354 12.84 8.98 -9.31
N PHE A 355 13.94 9.46 -8.72
CA PHE A 355 14.15 9.46 -7.27
C PHE A 355 13.10 10.32 -6.54
N ILE A 356 12.83 11.54 -7.01
CA ILE A 356 11.79 12.39 -6.43
C ILE A 356 10.41 11.73 -6.54
N GLY A 357 10.07 11.17 -7.70
CA GLY A 357 8.79 10.50 -7.92
C GLY A 357 8.57 9.34 -6.94
N ASN A 358 9.59 8.52 -6.72
CA ASN A 358 9.53 7.40 -5.78
C ASN A 358 9.48 7.85 -4.32
N LEU A 359 10.28 8.84 -3.93
CA LEU A 359 10.23 9.42 -2.59
C LEU A 359 8.84 9.99 -2.29
N GLN A 360 8.24 10.72 -3.23
CA GLN A 360 6.90 11.27 -3.08
C GLN A 360 5.85 10.15 -2.92
N MET A 361 5.90 9.12 -3.76
CA MET A 361 5.02 7.95 -3.68
C MET A 361 5.14 7.27 -2.32
N TYR A 362 6.37 7.00 -1.87
CA TYR A 362 6.64 6.36 -0.58
C TYR A 362 6.12 7.20 0.60
N MET A 363 6.35 8.51 0.59
CA MET A 363 5.83 9.41 1.63
C MET A 363 4.30 9.41 1.63
N GLN A 364 3.64 9.47 0.48
CA GLN A 364 2.17 9.40 0.41
C GLN A 364 1.61 8.05 0.87
N LEU A 365 2.27 6.95 0.53
CA LEU A 365 1.89 5.62 1.00
C LEU A 365 2.03 5.50 2.53
N LYS A 366 3.11 6.00 3.11
CA LYS A 366 3.31 5.99 4.57
C LYS A 366 2.27 6.87 5.28
N THR A 367 2.01 8.06 4.76
CA THR A 367 1.00 8.99 5.32
C THR A 367 -0.41 8.42 5.20
N SER A 368 -0.78 7.85 4.06
CA SER A 368 -2.11 7.23 3.88
C SER A 368 -2.31 5.99 4.75
N LYS A 369 -1.27 5.15 4.93
CA LYS A 369 -1.30 4.02 5.89
C LYS A 369 -1.49 4.52 7.32
N GLN A 370 -0.75 5.56 7.73
CA GLN A 370 -0.90 6.18 9.05
C GLN A 370 -2.31 6.74 9.26
N LEU A 371 -2.85 7.46 8.28
CA LEU A 371 -4.21 7.97 8.33
C LEU A 371 -5.25 6.86 8.43
N LYS A 372 -5.10 5.75 7.69
CA LYS A 372 -5.96 4.57 7.82
C LYS A 372 -5.88 3.96 9.22
N ILE A 373 -4.69 3.83 9.79
CA ILE A 373 -4.50 3.32 11.15
C ILE A 373 -5.18 4.24 12.17
N LEU A 374 -5.03 5.56 12.03
CA LEU A 374 -5.66 6.54 12.91
C LEU A 374 -7.19 6.55 12.78
N LYS A 375 -7.73 6.48 11.55
CA LYS A 375 -9.18 6.34 11.30
C LYS A 375 -9.73 5.07 11.95
N ASN A 376 -9.13 3.92 11.67
CA ASN A 376 -9.53 2.64 12.26
C ASN A 376 -9.45 2.67 13.81
N LYS A 377 -8.44 3.35 14.38
CA LYS A 377 -8.32 3.51 15.85
C LYS A 377 -9.44 4.38 16.41
N LYS A 378 -9.81 5.45 15.72
CA LYS A 378 -10.92 6.34 16.11
C LYS A 378 -12.26 5.62 16.01
N GLU A 379 -12.52 4.91 14.92
CA GLU A 379 -13.74 4.09 14.73
C GLU A 379 -13.88 3.02 15.82
N ARG A 380 -12.80 2.30 16.14
CA ARG A 380 -12.81 1.31 17.24
C ARG A 380 -13.11 1.92 18.60
N ALA A 381 -12.62 3.13 18.87
CA ALA A 381 -12.93 3.83 20.12
C ALA A 381 -14.42 4.17 20.20
N VAL A 382 -15.01 4.69 19.10
CA VAL A 382 -16.45 4.98 19.01
C VAL A 382 -17.29 3.71 19.18
N ILE A 383 -16.94 2.61 18.52
CA ILE A 383 -17.64 1.32 18.66
C ILE A 383 -17.55 0.81 20.10
N LYS A 384 -16.39 0.96 20.76
CA LYS A 384 -16.22 0.55 22.16
C LYS A 384 -17.12 1.33 23.11
N ASP A 385 -17.25 2.63 22.91
CA ASP A 385 -18.14 3.45 23.74
C ASP A 385 -19.62 3.13 23.48
N LYS A 386 -20.01 2.88 22.22
CA LYS A 386 -21.36 2.40 21.88
C LYS A 386 -21.72 1.07 22.55
N LYS A 387 -20.81 0.08 22.53
CA LYS A 387 -21.02 -1.20 23.22
C LYS A 387 -21.21 -1.05 24.73
N LYS A 388 -20.49 -0.12 25.37
CA LYS A 388 -20.69 0.19 26.80
C LYS A 388 -22.08 0.78 27.08
N SER A 389 -22.57 1.67 26.22
CA SER A 389 -23.92 2.23 26.37
C SER A 389 -25.01 1.16 26.26
N ILE A 390 -24.88 0.24 25.30
CA ILE A 390 -25.81 -0.89 25.15
C ILE A 390 -25.77 -1.81 26.37
N GLN A 391 -24.58 -2.16 26.85
CA GLN A 391 -24.40 -2.96 28.06
C GLN A 391 -25.09 -2.32 29.28
N SER A 392 -24.95 -1.00 29.44
CA SER A 392 -25.63 -0.27 30.51
C SER A 392 -27.15 -0.34 30.36
N TRP A 393 -27.68 -0.23 29.14
CA TRP A 393 -29.11 -0.37 28.88
C TRP A 393 -29.65 -1.76 29.25
N ILE A 394 -28.93 -2.84 28.93
CA ILE A 394 -29.32 -4.22 29.26
C ILE A 394 -29.40 -4.42 30.78
N ASN A 395 -28.33 -4.02 31.50
CA ASN A 395 -28.26 -4.16 32.96
C ASN A 395 -29.37 -3.37 33.68
N ARG A 396 -29.72 -2.17 33.19
CA ARG A 396 -30.78 -1.32 33.78
C ARG A 396 -32.18 -1.91 33.62
N ASN A 397 -32.38 -2.71 32.57
CA ASN A 397 -33.66 -3.33 32.22
C ASN A 397 -33.79 -4.77 32.71
N GLY A 398 -32.76 -5.32 33.36
CA GLY A 398 -32.77 -6.69 33.90
C GLY A 398 -32.85 -7.75 32.80
N LEU A 399 -32.25 -7.49 31.64
CA LEU A 399 -32.28 -8.35 30.45
C LEU A 399 -31.06 -9.29 30.37
N ASP A 400 -30.53 -9.72 31.51
CA ASP A 400 -29.27 -10.48 31.60
C ASP A 400 -29.32 -11.81 30.85
N THR A 401 -30.51 -12.43 30.78
CA THR A 401 -30.75 -13.68 30.04
C THR A 401 -30.66 -13.52 28.53
N LEU A 402 -30.95 -12.32 28.00
CA LEU A 402 -30.91 -11.99 26.57
C LEU A 402 -29.63 -11.23 26.17
N MET A 403 -28.68 -11.10 27.11
CA MET A 403 -27.44 -10.33 26.94
C MET A 403 -26.66 -10.77 25.71
N GLU A 404 -26.41 -12.08 25.56
CA GLU A 404 -25.59 -12.62 24.48
C GLU A 404 -26.22 -12.35 23.11
N ASP A 405 -27.52 -12.58 22.96
CA ASP A 405 -28.25 -12.37 21.70
C ASP A 405 -28.32 -10.89 21.31
N ILE A 406 -28.59 -10.00 22.28
CA ILE A 406 -28.61 -8.56 22.06
C ILE A 406 -27.22 -8.07 21.65
N MET A 407 -26.16 -8.50 22.34
CA MET A 407 -24.79 -8.11 22.03
C MET A 407 -24.30 -8.67 20.69
N PHE A 408 -24.77 -9.86 20.29
CA PHE A 408 -24.49 -10.44 19.00
C PHE A 408 -25.10 -9.62 17.85
N HIS A 409 -26.41 -9.36 17.89
CA HIS A 409 -27.11 -8.65 16.82
C HIS A 409 -26.75 -7.16 16.73
N THR A 410 -26.57 -6.50 17.88
CA THR A 410 -26.09 -5.11 17.89
C THR A 410 -24.63 -5.03 17.46
N GLY A 411 -23.79 -6.01 17.81
CA GLY A 411 -22.42 -6.13 17.34
C GLY A 411 -22.34 -6.24 15.81
N GLN A 412 -23.11 -7.14 15.21
CA GLN A 412 -23.18 -7.30 13.76
C GLN A 412 -23.65 -6.01 13.06
N SER A 413 -24.68 -5.35 13.60
CA SER A 413 -25.21 -4.12 13.01
C SER A 413 -24.24 -2.94 13.08
N LEU A 414 -23.40 -2.88 14.12
CA LEU A 414 -22.33 -1.89 14.28
C LEU A 414 -21.16 -2.12 13.33
N ASP A 415 -20.90 -3.37 12.95
CA ASP A 415 -19.86 -3.72 11.98
C ASP A 415 -20.30 -3.45 10.53
N GLU A 416 -21.60 -3.44 10.25
CA GLU A 416 -22.17 -3.28 8.89
C GLU A 416 -22.60 -1.83 8.55
N LYS A 417 -22.88 -0.96 9.52
CA LYS A 417 -23.42 0.39 9.27
C LYS A 417 -22.65 1.49 10.02
N GLU A 418 -21.91 2.31 9.27
CA GLU A 418 -21.12 3.43 9.78
C GLU A 418 -21.95 4.58 10.39
N ASP A 419 -23.23 4.72 10.00
CA ASP A 419 -23.98 5.99 10.13
C ASP A 419 -25.37 5.85 10.79
N ILE A 420 -25.55 4.92 11.73
CA ILE A 420 -26.82 4.83 12.48
C ILE A 420 -26.76 5.78 13.69
N ASN A 421 -27.80 6.61 13.82
CA ASN A 421 -28.07 7.40 15.02
C ASN A 421 -28.62 6.46 16.12
N ILE A 422 -27.81 6.15 17.13
CA ILE A 422 -28.08 5.11 18.15
C ILE A 422 -28.51 5.79 19.44
N ASP A 423 -29.63 6.51 19.39
CA ASP A 423 -30.31 6.95 20.62
C ASP A 423 -31.26 5.86 21.13
N ASN A 424 -31.59 4.87 20.30
CA ASN A 424 -32.48 3.76 20.62
C ASN A 424 -31.88 2.39 20.23
N PRO A 425 -31.33 1.61 21.18
CA PRO A 425 -30.84 0.26 20.90
C PRO A 425 -31.97 -0.70 20.52
N PHE A 426 -33.22 -0.41 20.89
CA PHE A 426 -34.37 -1.24 20.56
C PHE A 426 -34.55 -1.36 19.04
N ASP A 427 -34.34 -0.30 18.27
CA ASP A 427 -34.55 -0.30 16.81
C ASP A 427 -33.61 -1.23 16.05
N LEU A 428 -32.40 -1.45 16.58
CA LEU A 428 -31.35 -2.30 16.01
C LEU A 428 -31.64 -3.80 16.15
N LEU A 429 -32.63 -4.17 16.98
CA LEU A 429 -32.89 -5.56 17.31
C LEU A 429 -33.80 -6.23 16.27
N PRO A 430 -33.58 -7.54 16.01
CA PRO A 430 -34.50 -8.34 15.22
C PRO A 430 -35.88 -8.44 15.89
N ILE A 431 -36.90 -8.70 15.08
CA ILE A 431 -38.32 -8.67 15.49
C ILE A 431 -38.59 -9.60 16.69
N TYR A 432 -37.98 -10.79 16.73
CA TYR A 432 -38.18 -11.74 17.82
C TYR A 432 -37.64 -11.22 19.17
N LEU A 433 -36.42 -10.66 19.22
CA LEU A 433 -35.88 -10.05 20.45
C LEU A 433 -36.70 -8.86 20.90
N LYS A 434 -37.23 -8.05 19.96
CA LYS A 434 -38.14 -6.95 20.30
C LYS A 434 -39.39 -7.45 21.01
N ILE A 435 -39.95 -8.57 20.55
CA ILE A 435 -41.12 -9.19 21.18
C ILE A 435 -40.75 -9.69 22.58
N ASP A 436 -39.67 -10.45 22.72
CA ASP A 436 -39.25 -11.02 24.02
C ASP A 436 -38.97 -9.94 25.07
N ILE A 437 -38.23 -8.89 24.69
CA ILE A 437 -37.94 -7.74 25.56
C ILE A 437 -39.23 -7.00 25.92
N LYS A 438 -40.13 -6.82 24.95
CA LYS A 438 -41.42 -6.17 25.18
C LYS A 438 -42.27 -6.97 26.17
N HIS A 439 -42.37 -8.29 26.02
CA HIS A 439 -43.06 -9.14 26.98
C HIS A 439 -42.41 -9.08 28.36
N HIS A 440 -41.09 -9.18 28.45
CA HIS A 440 -40.36 -9.11 29.71
C HIS A 440 -40.59 -7.79 30.47
N LEU A 441 -40.58 -6.67 29.77
CA LEU A 441 -40.72 -5.35 30.39
C LEU A 441 -42.17 -4.93 30.65
N SER A 442 -43.11 -5.30 29.76
CA SER A 442 -44.49 -4.80 29.84
C SER A 442 -45.45 -5.74 30.57
N LEU A 443 -45.23 -7.07 30.58
CA LEU A 443 -46.12 -8.01 31.29
C LEU A 443 -46.19 -7.74 32.81
N PRO A 444 -45.09 -7.47 33.52
CA PRO A 444 -45.16 -7.13 34.96
C PRO A 444 -45.88 -5.79 35.22
N LEU A 445 -45.87 -4.87 34.24
CA LEU A 445 -46.55 -3.58 34.35
C LEU A 445 -48.04 -3.71 34.09
N LEU A 446 -48.42 -4.49 33.08
CA LEU A 446 -49.81 -4.80 32.76
C LEU A 446 -50.50 -5.57 33.90
N GLU A 447 -49.77 -6.40 34.63
CA GLU A 447 -50.28 -7.12 35.81
C GLU A 447 -50.77 -6.18 36.92
N LYS A 448 -50.19 -4.98 37.03
CA LYS A 448 -50.61 -3.98 38.00
C LYS A 448 -51.90 -3.27 37.59
N VAL A 449 -52.33 -3.37 36.33
CA VAL A 449 -53.52 -2.70 35.81
C VAL A 449 -54.77 -3.47 36.25
N PRO A 450 -55.78 -2.82 36.85
CA PRO A 450 -56.94 -3.49 37.48
C PRO A 450 -57.68 -4.48 36.57
N ILE A 451 -57.80 -4.18 35.28
CA ILE A 451 -58.50 -5.03 34.30
C ILE A 451 -57.81 -6.40 34.16
N PHE A 452 -56.47 -6.45 34.20
CA PHE A 452 -55.70 -7.68 33.97
C PHE A 452 -55.36 -8.46 35.25
N GLN A 453 -55.81 -8.01 36.43
CA GLN A 453 -55.58 -8.72 37.69
C GLN A 453 -56.43 -9.99 37.84
N ASN A 454 -57.53 -10.10 37.09
CA ASN A 454 -58.42 -11.25 37.16
C ASN A 454 -57.94 -12.37 36.21
N GLY A 455 -57.61 -13.55 36.75
CA GLY A 455 -56.86 -14.61 36.05
C GLY A 455 -57.48 -15.20 34.77
N SER A 456 -58.73 -14.87 34.43
CA SER A 456 -59.38 -15.25 33.18
C SER A 456 -58.94 -14.43 31.96
N GLN A 457 -58.10 -13.40 32.14
CA GLN A 457 -57.68 -12.47 31.08
C GLN A 457 -56.21 -12.60 30.64
N ASN A 458 -55.53 -13.69 31.01
CA ASN A 458 -54.12 -13.90 30.65
C ASN A 458 -53.88 -13.85 29.13
N LEU A 459 -54.79 -14.42 28.33
CA LEU A 459 -54.71 -14.35 26.85
C LEU A 459 -54.82 -12.91 26.35
N LEU A 460 -55.72 -12.12 26.92
CA LEU A 460 -55.94 -10.71 26.55
C LEU A 460 -54.73 -9.85 26.90
N LYS A 461 -54.09 -10.12 28.04
CA LYS A 461 -52.86 -9.45 28.47
C LYS A 461 -51.71 -9.67 27.48
N HIS A 462 -51.50 -10.91 27.02
CA HIS A 462 -50.48 -11.21 26.00
C HIS A 462 -50.80 -10.55 24.65
N LEU A 463 -52.08 -10.54 24.25
CA LEU A 463 -52.53 -9.84 23.04
C LEU A 463 -52.29 -8.33 23.12
N VAL A 464 -52.62 -7.69 24.24
CA VAL A 464 -52.37 -6.25 24.43
C VAL A 464 -50.87 -5.95 24.44
N CYS A 465 -50.07 -6.82 25.07
CA CYS A 465 -48.62 -6.75 25.01
C CYS A 465 -48.10 -6.68 23.57
N ASP A 466 -48.61 -7.53 22.67
CA ASP A 466 -48.19 -7.58 21.27
C ASP A 466 -48.50 -6.31 20.46
N TYR A 467 -49.47 -5.50 20.88
CA TYR A 467 -49.83 -4.23 20.23
C TYR A 467 -49.11 -3.00 20.82
N LEU A 468 -48.43 -3.13 21.96
CA LEU A 468 -47.66 -2.03 22.53
C LEU A 468 -46.48 -1.61 21.63
N LYS A 469 -46.28 -0.29 21.50
CA LYS A 469 -45.17 0.33 20.78
C LYS A 469 -44.20 1.01 21.74
N HIS A 470 -42.89 0.82 21.52
CA HIS A 470 -41.85 1.47 22.32
C HIS A 470 -41.63 2.91 21.83
N VAL A 471 -41.65 3.89 22.74
CA VAL A 471 -41.59 5.33 22.41
C VAL A 471 -40.71 6.10 23.40
N TYR A 472 -40.05 7.16 22.91
CA TYR A 472 -39.30 8.12 23.69
C TYR A 472 -39.95 9.50 23.68
N TYR A 473 -40.01 10.14 24.85
CA TYR A 473 -40.42 11.53 25.00
C TYR A 473 -39.26 12.38 25.53
N TYR A 474 -39.06 13.54 24.92
CA TYR A 474 -38.05 14.51 25.37
C TYR A 474 -38.47 15.21 26.65
N GLU A 475 -37.50 15.66 27.43
CA GLU A 475 -37.72 16.41 28.66
C GLU A 475 -38.63 17.64 28.44
N GLY A 476 -39.57 17.88 29.36
CA GLY A 476 -40.49 19.02 29.31
C GLY A 476 -41.66 18.91 28.32
N SER A 477 -41.78 17.82 27.58
CA SER A 477 -42.86 17.58 26.61
C SER A 477 -44.21 17.34 27.29
N TYR A 478 -45.28 17.88 26.70
CA TYR A 478 -46.66 17.56 27.09
C TYR A 478 -47.13 16.35 26.29
N ILE A 479 -47.60 15.31 26.98
CA ILE A 479 -48.08 14.09 26.33
C ILE A 479 -49.57 14.22 26.02
N VAL A 480 -50.39 14.58 27.02
CA VAL A 480 -51.84 14.80 26.92
C VAL A 480 -52.21 15.95 27.85
N LYS A 481 -53.12 16.84 27.44
CA LYS A 481 -53.67 17.88 28.32
C LYS A 481 -55.08 17.52 28.79
N ALA A 482 -55.47 18.06 29.94
CA ALA A 482 -56.82 17.90 30.44
C ALA A 482 -57.83 18.50 29.46
N GLY A 483 -58.92 17.77 29.18
CA GLY A 483 -59.92 18.16 28.18
C GLY A 483 -59.66 17.66 26.75
N GLU A 484 -58.48 17.09 26.47
CA GLU A 484 -58.17 16.44 25.19
C GLU A 484 -58.67 14.98 25.17
N PRO A 485 -58.99 14.41 23.99
CA PRO A 485 -59.33 13.00 23.89
C PRO A 485 -58.12 12.13 24.29
N LEU A 486 -58.34 11.18 25.18
CA LEU A 486 -57.34 10.23 25.63
C LEU A 486 -57.16 9.15 24.54
N ASP A 487 -56.18 9.34 23.66
CA ASP A 487 -55.89 8.46 22.53
C ASP A 487 -54.83 7.38 22.87
N ARG A 488 -54.21 7.44 24.05
CA ARG A 488 -53.03 6.63 24.40
C ARG A 488 -53.04 6.21 25.87
N MET A 489 -52.64 4.98 26.11
CA MET A 489 -52.22 4.47 27.42
C MET A 489 -50.70 4.30 27.43
N LEU A 490 -50.05 4.67 28.54
CA LEU A 490 -48.61 4.63 28.72
C LEU A 490 -48.22 3.70 29.87
N LEU A 491 -47.24 2.83 29.62
CA LEU A 491 -46.54 2.04 30.63
C LEU A 491 -45.11 2.59 30.74
N ILE A 492 -44.77 3.16 31.90
CA ILE A 492 -43.49 3.87 32.08
C ILE A 492 -42.39 2.87 32.42
N THR A 493 -41.39 2.77 31.55
CA THR A 493 -40.20 1.91 31.77
C THR A 493 -39.02 2.70 32.34
N GLU A 494 -38.90 3.98 31.98
CA GLU A 494 -37.87 4.89 32.50
C GLU A 494 -38.35 6.34 32.46
N GLY A 495 -37.89 7.15 33.42
CA GLY A 495 -38.17 8.58 33.50
C GLY A 495 -39.33 8.94 34.44
N VAL A 496 -39.62 10.23 34.50
CA VAL A 496 -40.59 10.82 35.43
C VAL A 496 -41.62 11.63 34.65
N ILE A 497 -42.90 11.36 34.90
CA ILE A 497 -44.03 12.11 34.36
C ILE A 497 -44.77 12.77 35.52
N TRP A 498 -45.09 14.05 35.37
CA TRP A 498 -45.98 14.76 36.27
C TRP A 498 -47.41 14.70 35.76
N LYS A 499 -48.32 14.24 36.63
CA LYS A 499 -49.76 14.15 36.41
C LYS A 499 -50.45 15.27 37.19
N PHE A 500 -51.14 16.16 36.49
CA PHE A 500 -51.87 17.30 37.06
C PHE A 500 -53.38 17.11 36.89
N ALA A 501 -54.15 17.23 37.97
CA ALA A 501 -55.62 17.27 37.89
C ALA A 501 -56.12 18.65 37.44
N SER A 502 -57.10 18.67 36.53
CA SER A 502 -57.82 19.89 36.17
C SER A 502 -58.97 20.10 37.16
N SER A 503 -58.88 21.12 38.01
CA SER A 503 -59.95 21.48 38.94
C SER A 503 -61.10 22.17 38.19
N SER A 504 -62.23 21.47 38.03
CA SER A 504 -63.53 22.12 37.91
C SER A 504 -64.16 22.20 39.30
N GLU A 505 -64.41 23.44 39.74
CA GLU A 505 -65.09 23.85 40.98
C GLU A 505 -64.25 24.00 42.27
N GLU A 506 -64.65 25.02 43.03
CA GLU A 506 -63.93 25.76 44.06
C GLU A 506 -63.53 24.90 45.27
N THR A 507 -62.38 24.22 45.21
CA THR A 507 -61.53 23.95 46.39
C THR A 507 -60.11 23.67 45.91
N VAL A 508 -59.17 24.57 46.26
CA VAL A 508 -57.77 24.49 45.84
C VAL A 508 -57.06 23.40 46.64
N SER A 509 -57.01 22.20 46.08
CA SER A 509 -55.95 21.23 46.35
C SER A 509 -55.43 20.77 44.99
N SER A 510 -54.44 21.47 44.46
CA SER A 510 -53.73 21.04 43.25
C SER A 510 -52.90 19.79 43.59
N SER A 511 -53.55 18.63 43.60
CA SER A 511 -52.87 17.35 43.76
C SER A 511 -52.12 17.06 42.45
N TRP A 512 -50.81 17.25 42.47
CA TRP A 512 -49.91 16.75 41.43
C TRP A 512 -49.35 15.40 41.90
N VAL A 513 -49.32 14.43 40.99
CA VAL A 513 -48.82 13.08 41.27
C VAL A 513 -47.59 12.84 40.40
N CYS A 514 -46.51 12.39 41.01
CA CYS A 514 -45.31 11.95 40.33
C CYS A 514 -45.51 10.51 39.87
N LEU A 515 -45.38 10.27 38.56
CA LEU A 515 -45.36 8.93 37.98
C LEU A 515 -43.92 8.55 37.63
N GLU A 516 -43.47 7.42 38.19
CA GLU A 516 -42.10 6.92 38.06
C GLU A 516 -42.07 5.57 37.32
N LYS A 517 -40.86 5.00 37.18
CA LYS A 517 -40.63 3.69 36.58
C LYS A 517 -41.55 2.64 37.22
N GLY A 518 -42.26 1.91 36.36
CA GLY A 518 -43.09 0.80 36.77
C GLY A 518 -44.55 1.14 37.08
N GLN A 519 -44.96 2.38 36.80
CA GLN A 519 -46.33 2.88 36.88
C GLN A 519 -46.92 3.11 35.48
N PHE A 520 -48.23 3.30 35.40
CA PHE A 520 -48.97 3.48 34.15
C PHE A 520 -49.93 4.67 34.25
N CYS A 521 -50.42 5.13 33.10
CA CYS A 521 -51.48 6.13 32.99
C CYS A 521 -52.29 5.95 31.71
N GLY A 522 -53.53 6.45 31.72
CA GLY A 522 -54.46 6.35 30.59
C GLY A 522 -55.19 5.00 30.55
N GLU A 523 -55.32 4.35 31.71
CA GLU A 523 -56.05 3.10 31.87
C GLU A 523 -57.54 3.21 31.51
N GLU A 524 -58.11 4.43 31.53
CA GLU A 524 -59.49 4.69 31.12
C GLU A 524 -59.72 4.30 29.63
N LEU A 525 -58.66 4.28 28.82
CA LEU A 525 -58.71 3.83 27.43
C LEU A 525 -59.06 2.32 27.32
N LEU A 526 -58.57 1.50 28.26
CA LEU A 526 -58.87 0.07 28.27
C LEU A 526 -60.31 -0.19 28.70
N ASP A 527 -60.82 0.58 29.67
CA ASP A 527 -62.22 0.52 30.08
C ASP A 527 -63.15 0.89 28.92
N TRP A 528 -62.80 1.94 28.16
CA TRP A 528 -63.51 2.31 26.93
C TRP A 528 -63.49 1.18 25.89
N GLY A 529 -62.33 0.57 25.64
CA GLY A 529 -62.21 -0.50 24.64
C GLY A 529 -62.98 -1.77 25.00
N PHE A 530 -62.88 -2.25 26.25
CA PHE A 530 -63.43 -3.55 26.65
C PHE A 530 -64.86 -3.51 27.19
N LYS A 531 -65.33 -2.38 27.75
CA LYS A 531 -66.69 -2.26 28.29
C LYS A 531 -67.68 -1.60 27.33
N SER A 532 -67.23 -1.06 26.20
CA SER A 532 -68.13 -0.44 25.21
C SER A 532 -69.04 -1.51 24.58
N THR A 533 -70.34 -1.36 24.79
CA THR A 533 -71.41 -2.29 24.34
C THR A 533 -71.73 -2.15 22.85
N SER A 534 -70.93 -1.38 22.10
CA SER A 534 -71.18 -1.11 20.68
C SER A 534 -70.38 -2.05 19.78
N PRO A 535 -71.01 -2.70 18.78
CA PRO A 535 -70.33 -3.65 17.87
C PRO A 535 -69.26 -3.01 16.96
N SER A 536 -69.09 -1.69 17.03
CA SER A 536 -68.04 -0.94 16.34
C SER A 536 -67.71 0.36 17.09
N PRO A 537 -66.73 0.37 18.00
CA PRO A 537 -66.30 1.63 18.62
C PRO A 537 -65.74 2.59 17.55
N CYS A 538 -66.03 3.88 17.67
CA CYS A 538 -65.55 4.94 16.77
C CYS A 538 -64.61 5.88 17.53
N LEU A 539 -63.52 6.32 16.87
CA LEU A 539 -62.53 7.28 17.41
C LEU A 539 -63.14 8.62 17.84
N SER A 540 -64.35 8.93 17.35
CA SER A 540 -65.11 10.12 17.75
C SER A 540 -65.64 10.07 19.18
N ASN A 541 -65.65 8.91 19.83
CA ASN A 541 -66.23 8.70 21.16
C ASN A 541 -65.16 8.35 22.22
N LEU A 542 -63.92 8.85 22.08
CA LEU A 542 -62.85 8.60 23.05
C LEU A 542 -63.15 9.25 24.41
N PRO A 543 -62.68 8.65 25.52
CA PRO A 543 -62.77 9.28 26.83
C PRO A 543 -61.96 10.58 26.83
N ILE A 544 -62.48 11.61 27.50
CA ILE A 544 -61.76 12.88 27.68
C ILE A 544 -60.78 12.71 28.83
N SER A 545 -59.51 13.08 28.63
CA SER A 545 -58.51 13.03 29.68
C SER A 545 -58.87 14.01 30.80
N PRO A 546 -59.05 13.55 32.05
CA PRO A 546 -59.33 14.44 33.17
C PRO A 546 -58.08 15.22 33.63
N MET A 547 -56.90 14.88 33.09
CA MET A 547 -55.61 15.28 33.64
C MET A 547 -54.60 15.66 32.55
N THR A 548 -53.65 16.51 32.93
CA THR A 548 -52.51 16.88 32.07
C THR A 548 -51.28 16.06 32.46
N LEU A 549 -50.60 15.47 31.47
CA LEU A 549 -49.38 14.70 31.61
C LEU A 549 -48.21 15.45 30.98
N LYS A 550 -47.18 15.74 31.77
CA LYS A 550 -45.95 16.42 31.32
C LYS A 550 -44.72 15.63 31.76
N THR A 551 -43.77 15.40 30.86
CA THR A 551 -42.51 14.73 31.19
C THR A 551 -41.57 15.68 31.94
N HIS A 552 -41.01 15.23 33.07
CA HIS A 552 -40.00 15.96 33.82
C HIS A 552 -38.57 15.60 33.41
N THR A 553 -38.33 14.36 32.99
CA THR A 553 -37.05 13.89 32.43
C THR A 553 -37.27 13.29 31.03
N LYS A 554 -36.23 12.80 30.36
CA LYS A 554 -36.42 11.93 29.17
C LYS A 554 -37.15 10.67 29.61
N VAL A 555 -38.30 10.39 29.00
CA VAL A 555 -39.16 9.25 29.35
C VAL A 555 -39.10 8.18 28.27
N GLU A 556 -38.89 6.95 28.70
CA GLU A 556 -39.07 5.74 27.89
C GLU A 556 -40.35 5.05 28.35
N ALA A 557 -41.24 4.74 27.39
CA ALA A 557 -42.52 4.11 27.70
C ALA A 557 -42.99 3.19 26.59
N PHE A 558 -43.82 2.21 26.95
CA PHE A 558 -44.65 1.48 26.00
C PHE A 558 -46.01 2.16 25.89
N VAL A 559 -46.43 2.42 24.65
CA VAL A 559 -47.67 3.10 24.32
C VAL A 559 -48.64 2.11 23.67
N LEU A 560 -49.87 2.07 24.16
CA LEU A 560 -51.02 1.49 23.46
C LEU A 560 -51.87 2.64 22.93
N THR A 561 -52.02 2.74 21.61
CA THR A 561 -52.89 3.75 21.01
C THR A 561 -54.33 3.23 20.91
N ALA A 562 -55.30 4.14 20.85
CA ALA A 562 -56.69 3.83 20.62
C ALA A 562 -56.89 3.06 19.30
N ASP A 563 -56.15 3.43 18.25
CA ASP A 563 -56.18 2.74 16.95
C ASP A 563 -55.68 1.29 17.06
N ASP A 564 -54.58 1.08 17.79
CA ASP A 564 -54.02 -0.25 18.01
C ASP A 564 -54.98 -1.13 18.84
N LEU A 565 -55.60 -0.57 19.87
CA LEU A 565 -56.62 -1.24 20.69
C LEU A 565 -57.87 -1.60 19.84
N MET A 566 -58.31 -0.69 18.97
CA MET A 566 -59.40 -0.92 18.03
C MET A 566 -59.09 -2.03 17.04
N GLY A 567 -57.86 -2.08 16.53
CA GLY A 567 -57.37 -3.16 15.66
C GLY A 567 -57.44 -4.51 16.35
N LEU A 568 -56.99 -4.58 17.61
CA LEU A 568 -57.05 -5.78 18.45
C LEU A 568 -58.48 -6.27 18.63
N LEU A 569 -59.41 -5.38 19.00
CA LEU A 569 -60.82 -5.71 19.22
C LEU A 569 -61.49 -6.22 17.94
N ARG A 570 -61.23 -5.59 16.79
CA ARG A 570 -61.79 -6.01 15.49
C ARG A 570 -61.32 -7.40 15.06
N GLN A 571 -60.08 -7.77 15.36
CA GLN A 571 -59.58 -9.10 15.01
C GLN A 571 -60.13 -10.21 15.91
N HIS A 572 -60.45 -9.92 17.18
CA HIS A 572 -60.75 -10.94 18.18
C HIS A 572 -62.22 -11.02 18.63
N TYR A 573 -63.04 -9.99 18.40
CA TYR A 573 -64.47 -9.96 18.80
C TYR A 573 -65.48 -10.21 17.67
N VAL A 574 -65.05 -10.54 16.44
CA VAL A 574 -65.93 -10.73 15.27
C VAL A 574 -66.56 -12.13 15.14
N THR A 575 -66.31 -13.07 16.07
CA THR A 575 -67.10 -14.32 16.11
C THR A 575 -68.17 -14.25 17.21
N PRO A 576 -69.47 -14.17 16.88
CA PRO A 576 -70.52 -14.34 17.89
C PRO A 576 -70.49 -15.77 18.45
N PRO A 577 -70.95 -16.01 19.70
CA PRO A 577 -70.92 -17.34 20.30
C PRO A 577 -71.98 -18.23 19.64
N SER A 578 -71.63 -18.92 18.56
CA SER A 578 -72.36 -20.13 18.17
C SER A 578 -71.85 -21.28 19.03
N HIS A 579 -72.75 -22.10 19.55
CA HIS A 579 -72.51 -23.36 20.26
C HIS A 579 -71.53 -24.29 19.49
N ALA A 580 -70.23 -24.02 19.60
CA ALA A 580 -69.15 -24.84 19.03
C ALA A 580 -67.81 -24.64 19.77
N ALA A 581 -67.72 -23.75 20.77
CA ALA A 581 -66.51 -23.50 21.53
C ALA A 581 -66.26 -24.49 22.69
N SER A 582 -67.12 -25.49 22.88
CA SER A 582 -66.88 -26.59 23.83
C SER A 582 -65.97 -27.68 23.27
N ALA A 583 -65.62 -27.65 21.98
CA ALA A 583 -64.85 -28.71 21.32
C ALA A 583 -63.39 -28.34 21.00
N ALA A 584 -63.00 -27.06 21.09
CA ALA A 584 -61.64 -26.60 20.77
C ALA A 584 -60.72 -26.44 22.00
N LEU A 585 -61.25 -26.53 23.23
CA LEU A 585 -60.50 -26.38 24.48
C LEU A 585 -59.82 -27.68 24.97
N ASN A 586 -59.99 -28.81 24.28
CA ASN A 586 -59.36 -30.09 24.65
C ASN A 586 -58.12 -30.47 23.80
N VAL A 587 -57.64 -29.60 22.90
CA VAL A 587 -56.53 -29.94 21.99
C VAL A 587 -55.24 -29.11 22.23
N ILE A 588 -55.23 -28.23 23.23
CA ILE A 588 -54.02 -27.42 23.57
C ILE A 588 -53.49 -27.74 24.99
N SER A 589 -53.97 -28.81 25.65
CA SER A 589 -53.33 -29.33 26.88
C SER A 589 -52.43 -30.55 26.64
N GLU A 590 -52.18 -30.93 25.38
CA GLU A 590 -51.18 -31.94 25.02
C GLU A 590 -50.38 -31.48 23.80
N ARG A 591 -49.48 -30.50 23.99
CA ARG A 591 -48.19 -30.44 23.30
C ARG A 591 -47.23 -29.44 23.92
#